data_AF-A0AAU4BIG0-F1
#
_entry.id   AF-A0AAU4BIG0-F1
#
_cell.length_a   1.000
_cell.length_b   1.000
_cell.length_c   1.000
_cell.angle_alpha   90.00
_cell.angle_beta   90.00
_cell.angle_gamma   90.00
#
_symmetry.space_group_name_H-M   'P 1'
#
loop_
_entity.id
_entity.type
_entity.pdbx_description
1 polymer ?
#
loop_
_entity_poly.entity_id
_entity_poly.type
_entity_poly.pdbx_seq_one_letter_code
_entity_poly.pdbx_strand_id
1 'polypeptide(L)' 'MYAWIWRRLPGEWHTKTATALGLIVAIGAVFWYLVFPWVEPKVQFDHGVVDRPSPSTSTKPG' A
#
# COMPACT_ATOMS: atom_id res chain seq x y z
N MET A 1 12.40 -15.07 30.10
CA MET A 1 12.20 -16.19 29.14
C MET A 1 12.59 -15.90 27.69
N TYR A 2 12.71 -14.66 27.21
CA TYR A 2 13.32 -14.42 25.87
C TYR A 2 14.84 -14.22 25.91
N ALA A 3 15.39 -13.84 27.07
CA ALA A 3 16.81 -13.54 27.26
C ALA A 3 17.76 -14.71 26.96
N TRP A 4 17.29 -15.95 27.07
CA TRP A 4 18.12 -17.14 26.83
C TRP A 4 18.36 -17.39 25.33
N ILE A 5 17.36 -17.14 24.49
CA ILE A 5 17.46 -17.22 23.02
C ILE A 5 18.35 -16.11 22.45
N TRP A 6 18.34 -14.92 23.06
CA TRP A 6 19.21 -13.81 22.68
C TRP A 6 20.68 -14.01 23.04
N ARG A 7 21.04 -15.08 23.75
CA ARG A 7 22.40 -15.37 24.23
C ARG A 7 23.15 -16.39 23.37
N ARG A 8 22.48 -16.99 22.36
CA ARG A 8 23.03 -18.09 21.55
C ARG A 8 23.41 -17.69 20.12
N LEU A 9 23.16 -16.43 19.72
CA LEU A 9 23.63 -15.91 18.45
C LEU A 9 24.99 -15.21 18.64
N PRO A 10 26.04 -15.58 17.88
CA PRO A 10 27.30 -14.86 17.90
C PRO A 10 27.11 -13.50 17.21
N GLY A 11 26.95 -12.42 18.00
CA GLY A 11 26.85 -11.06 17.48
C GLY A 11 26.03 -10.13 18.39
N GLU A 12 26.58 -8.96 18.68
CA GLU A 12 26.04 -7.90 19.55
C GLU A 12 24.61 -7.42 19.20
N TRP A 13 24.06 -6.58 20.09
CA TRP A 13 22.81 -5.78 19.99
C TRP A 13 22.47 -5.23 18.59
N HIS A 14 23.49 -5.00 17.77
CA HIS A 14 23.37 -4.63 16.37
C HIS A 14 22.59 -5.64 15.52
N THR A 15 22.80 -6.95 15.67
CA THR A 15 22.09 -7.98 14.87
C THR A 15 20.60 -8.06 15.19
N LYS A 16 20.29 -7.88 16.48
CA LYS A 16 18.96 -7.69 17.04
C LYS A 16 18.19 -6.56 16.37
N THR A 17 18.83 -5.40 16.41
CA THR A 17 18.28 -4.17 15.87
C THR A 17 18.18 -4.28 14.35
N ALA A 18 19.18 -4.84 13.68
CA ALA A 18 19.17 -5.08 12.23
C ALA A 18 18.06 -6.03 11.79
N THR A 19 17.78 -7.08 12.56
CA THR A 19 16.66 -8.01 12.25
C THR A 19 15.31 -7.32 12.40
N ALA A 20 15.10 -6.59 13.50
CA ALA A 20 13.86 -5.84 13.71
C ALA A 20 13.66 -4.76 12.65
N LEU A 21 14.72 -4.01 12.33
CA LEU A 21 14.72 -3.00 11.28
C LEU A 21 14.46 -3.64 9.91
N GLY A 22 15.09 -4.78 9.63
CA GLY A 22 14.87 -5.56 8.40
C GLY A 22 13.43 -6.03 8.25
N LEU A 23 12.77 -6.44 9.34
CA LEU A 23 11.35 -6.80 9.35
C LEU A 23 10.45 -5.61 9.02
N ILE A 24 10.71 -4.44 9.60
CA ILE A 24 9.96 -3.21 9.31
C ILE A 24 10.14 -2.81 7.85
N VAL A 25 11.38 -2.83 7.35
CA VAL A 25 11.69 -2.51 5.95
C VAL A 25 11.04 -3.52 5.00
N ALA A 26 11.06 -4.82 5.33
CA ALA A 26 10.41 -5.85 4.54
C ALA A 26 8.89 -5.62 4.44
N ILE A 27 8.22 -5.30 5.55
CA ILE A 27 6.79 -4.97 5.56
C ILE A 27 6.52 -3.70 4.73
N GLY A 28 7.33 -2.65 4.91
CA GLY A 28 7.22 -1.41 4.14
C GLY A 28 7.39 -1.66 2.63
N ALA A 29 8.36 -2.49 2.24
CA ALA A 29 8.59 -2.87 0.85
C ALA A 29 7.41 -3.68 0.28
N VAL A 30 6.83 -4.61 1.05
CA VAL A 30 5.62 -5.33 0.64
C VAL A 30 4.44 -4.37 0.46
N PHE A 31 4.27 -3.39 1.35
CA PHE A 31 3.25 -2.36 1.15
C PHE A 31 3.50 -1.56 -0.14
N TRP A 32 4.74 -1.13 -0.35
CA TRP A 32 5.13 -0.33 -1.51
C TRP A 32 4.96 -1.07 -2.85
N TYR A 33 5.45 -2.31 -2.94
CA TYR A 33 5.50 -3.07 -4.19
C TYR A 33 4.35 -4.05 -4.40
N LEU A 34 3.59 -4.39 -3.35
CA LEU A 34 2.47 -5.33 -3.44
C LEU A 34 1.14 -4.64 -3.17
N VAL A 35 1.03 -3.87 -2.08
CA VAL A 35 -0.25 -3.26 -1.68
C VAL A 35 -0.62 -2.13 -2.63
N PHE A 36 0.29 -1.21 -2.97
CA PHE A 36 -0.04 -0.14 -3.92
C PHE A 36 -0.46 -0.66 -5.30
N PRO A 37 0.28 -1.58 -5.95
CA PRO A 37 -0.16 -2.13 -7.23
C PRO A 37 -1.47 -2.91 -7.16
N TRP A 38 -1.82 -3.44 -5.99
CA TRP A 38 -3.09 -4.13 -5.78
C TRP A 38 -4.26 -3.19 -5.43
N VAL A 39 -3.95 -2.02 -4.84
CA VAL A 39 -4.92 -0.97 -4.50
C VAL A 39 -5.19 -0.04 -5.67
N GLU A 40 -4.20 0.23 -6.52
CA GLU A 40 -4.32 1.07 -7.72
C GLU A 40 -5.50 0.65 -8.63
N PRO A 41 -5.69 -0.64 -8.94
CA PRO A 41 -6.89 -1.11 -9.65
C PRO A 41 -8.19 -0.80 -8.91
N LYS A 42 -8.21 -0.80 -7.58
CA LYS A 42 -9.44 -0.60 -6.79
C LYS A 42 -9.83 0.88 -6.65
N VAL A 43 -8.87 1.80 -6.68
CA VAL A 43 -9.13 3.24 -6.55
C VAL A 43 -9.60 3.84 -7.88
N GLN A 44 -9.20 3.27 -9.02
CA GLN A 44 -9.51 3.82 -10.34
C GLN A 44 -10.92 3.51 -10.87
N PHE A 45 -11.72 2.69 -10.19
CA PHE A 45 -13.03 2.26 -10.72
C PHE A 45 -14.28 2.85 -10.08
N ASP A 46 -14.20 3.63 -9.00
CA ASP A 46 -15.44 4.05 -8.36
C ASP A 46 -16.13 5.24 -9.05
N HIS A 47 -15.42 6.29 -9.48
CA HIS A 47 -16.12 7.47 -10.03
C HIS A 47 -15.45 8.00 -11.29
N GLY A 48 -15.71 7.31 -12.41
CA GLY A 48 -15.67 7.96 -13.71
C GLY A 48 -16.60 9.18 -13.68
N VAL A 49 -16.01 10.37 -13.72
CA VAL A 49 -16.67 11.66 -13.94
C VAL A 49 -17.20 11.72 -15.39
N VAL A 50 -18.10 10.81 -15.75
CA VAL A 50 -18.68 10.70 -17.09
C VAL A 50 -20.11 10.19 -17.00
N ASP A 51 -20.97 11.01 -16.39
CA ASP A 51 -22.35 11.13 -16.83
C ASP A 51 -22.54 12.53 -17.43
N ARG A 52 -21.91 12.75 -18.59
CA ARG A 52 -22.23 13.88 -19.47
C ARG A 52 -22.37 13.37 -20.90
N PRO A 53 -23.60 12.99 -21.27
CA PRO A 53 -24.10 13.43 -22.57
C PRO A 53 -25.55 13.91 -22.45
N SER A 54 -25.76 15.23 -22.43
CA SER A 54 -26.71 15.90 -23.34
C SER A 54 -26.75 17.42 -23.11
N PRO A 55 -25.96 18.21 -23.85
CA PRO A 55 -26.37 19.54 -24.24
C PRO A 55 -27.36 19.40 -25.42
N SER A 56 -28.59 18.99 -25.15
CA SER A 56 -29.68 19.19 -26.11
C SER A 56 -30.62 20.25 -25.54
N THR A 57 -30.20 21.50 -25.62
CA THR A 57 -31.09 22.60 -25.95
C THR A 57 -31.75 22.27 -27.30
N SER A 58 -32.73 21.39 -27.29
CA SER A 58 -33.65 21.22 -28.41
C SER A 58 -34.75 22.24 -28.24
N THR A 59 -34.44 23.46 -28.67
CA THR A 59 -35.39 24.37 -29.33
C THR A 59 -36.58 23.61 -29.91
N LYS A 60 -37.77 23.81 -29.36
CA LYS A 60 -39.02 23.56 -30.06
C LYS A 60 -39.71 24.90 -30.30
N PRO A 61 -39.76 25.39 -31.55
CA PRO A 61 -40.68 26.45 -31.95
C PRO A 61 -42.06 25.83 -32.21
N GLY A 62 -43.12 26.52 -31.79
CA GLY A 62 -44.52 26.12 -32.03
C GLY A 62 -45.39 26.38 -30.82
#